data_AF-A0A353Z770-F1
#
_entry.id   AF-A0A353Z770-F1
#
_cell.length_a   1.000
_cell.length_b   1.000
_cell.length_c   1.000
_cell.angle_alpha   90.00
_cell.angle_beta   90.00
_cell.angle_gamma   90.00
#
_symmetry.space_group_name_H-M   'P 1'
#
loop_
_entity.id
_entity.type
_entity.pdbx_description
1 polymer ?
#
loop_
_entity_poly.entity_id
_entity_poly.type
_entity_poly.pdbx_seq_one_letter_code
_entity_poly.pdbx_strand_id
1 'polypeptide(L)' 'WGAGAGGKIAISEGGEAAAPFLPNQKPVDAYNAALLDTVELL' A
#
# COMPACT_ATOMS: atom_id res chain seq x y z
N TRP A 1 -4.48 5.25 -1.56
CA TRP A 1 -4.75 5.77 -2.92
C TRP A 1 -5.71 4.85 -3.66
N GLY A 2 -6.48 5.37 -4.61
CA GLY A 2 -7.35 4.54 -5.45
C GLY A 2 -6.56 3.99 -6.65
N ALA A 3 -6.28 2.69 -6.68
CA ALA A 3 -5.77 2.03 -7.87
C ALA A 3 -6.94 1.55 -8.73
N GLY A 4 -6.86 1.76 -10.05
CA GLY A 4 -7.75 1.11 -11.01
C GLY A 4 -7.32 -0.34 -11.28
N ALA A 5 -8.23 -1.14 -11.84
CA ALA A 5 -7.91 -2.48 -12.31
C ALA A 5 -6.76 -2.44 -13.34
N GLY A 6 -5.75 -3.30 -13.16
CA GLY A 6 -4.55 -3.33 -13.99
C GLY A 6 -3.43 -2.36 -13.57
N GLY A 7 -3.66 -1.49 -12.60
CA GLY A 7 -2.61 -0.63 -12.02
C GLY A 7 -1.57 -1.44 -11.23
N LYS A 8 -0.30 -1.02 -11.30
CA LYS A 8 0.79 -1.57 -10.48
C LYS A 8 0.85 -0.79 -9.15
N ILE A 9 1.00 -1.51 -8.05
CA ILE A 9 1.04 -0.92 -6.70
C ILE A 9 2.14 -1.54 -5.86
N ALA A 10 2.60 -0.80 -4.85
CA ALA A 10 3.36 -1.35 -3.73
C ALA A 10 2.41 -1.59 -2.54
N ILE A 11 2.60 -2.70 -1.84
CA ILE A 11 1.79 -3.11 -0.70
C ILE A 11 2.65 -3.08 0.55
N SER A 12 2.18 -2.45 1.63
CA SER A 12 2.67 -2.72 2.97
C SER A 12 1.79 -3.77 3.64
N GLU A 13 2.40 -4.73 4.34
CA GLU A 13 1.70 -5.85 4.98
C GLU A 13 1.93 -5.89 6.50
N GLY A 14 1.07 -6.62 7.20
CA GLY A 14 1.15 -6.80 8.66
C GLY A 14 0.87 -5.50 9.42
N GLY A 15 1.63 -5.24 10.51
CA GLY A 15 1.44 -4.04 11.32
C GLY A 15 1.61 -2.73 10.55
N GLU A 16 2.47 -2.73 9.53
CA GLU A 16 2.73 -1.58 8.66
C GLU A 16 1.56 -1.26 7.72
N ALA A 17 0.64 -2.20 7.49
CA ALA A 17 -0.58 -1.94 6.74
C ALA A 17 -1.50 -0.94 7.48
N ALA A 18 -1.45 -0.93 8.82
CA ALA A 18 -2.26 -0.06 9.66
C ALA A 18 -1.61 1.32 9.93
N ALA A 19 -0.31 1.48 9.65
CA ALA A 19 0.46 2.69 9.92
C ALA A 19 -0.17 3.99 9.36
N PRO A 20 -0.76 4.02 8.15
CA PRO A 20 -1.39 5.22 7.60
C PRO A 20 -2.62 5.71 8.39
N PHE A 21 -3.18 4.87 9.25
CA PHE A 21 -4.38 5.18 10.04
C PHE A 21 -4.04 5.64 11.47
N LEU A 22 -2.76 5.80 11.80
CA LEU A 22 -2.36 6.31 13.12
C LEU A 22 -3.00 7.68 13.42
N PRO A 23 -3.36 7.96 14.69
CA PRO A 23 -3.25 7.04 15.83
C PRO A 23 -4.36 5.97 15.88
N ASN A 24 -5.45 6.16 15.13
CA ASN A 24 -6.63 5.28 15.14
C ASN A 24 -6.47 4.12 14.14
N GLN A 25 -5.58 3.19 14.47
CA GLN A 25 -5.30 2.02 13.64
C GLN A 25 -6.58 1.30 13.20
N LYS A 26 -6.54 0.78 11.97
CA LYS A 26 -7.62 -0.04 11.41
C LYS A 26 -7.17 -1.49 11.32
N PRO A 27 -8.09 -2.47 11.46
CA PRO A 27 -7.76 -3.88 11.33
C PRO A 27 -7.60 -4.27 9.86
N VAL A 28 -6.52 -3.80 9.23
CA VAL A 28 -6.14 -4.13 7.85
C VAL A 28 -4.77 -4.81 7.89
N ASP A 29 -4.58 -5.86 7.07
CA ASP A 29 -3.33 -6.62 6.99
C ASP A 29 -2.50 -6.28 5.74
N ALA A 30 -3.09 -5.56 4.78
CA ALA A 30 -2.48 -5.09 3.55
C ALA A 30 -3.00 -3.70 3.18
N TYR A 31 -2.10 -2.83 2.72
CA TYR A 31 -2.43 -1.47 2.29
C TYR A 31 -1.72 -1.09 0.99
N ASN A 32 -2.44 -0.48 0.06
CA ASN A 32 -1.87 0.14 -1.14
C ASN A 32 -1.04 1.37 -0.76
N ALA A 33 0.24 1.13 -0.49
CA ALA A 33 1.19 2.12 -0.01
C ALA A 33 1.60 3.11 -1.11
N ALA A 34 1.71 2.66 -2.36
CA ALA A 34 2.07 3.51 -3.50
C ALA A 34 1.48 3.00 -4.82
N LEU A 35 1.21 3.93 -5.73
CA LEU A 35 1.01 3.64 -7.15
C LEU A 35 2.39 3.63 -7.83
N LEU A 36 2.68 2.57 -8.59
CA LEU A 36 3.98 2.41 -9.25
C LEU A 36 3.91 2.90 -10.70
N ASP A 37 4.81 3.81 -11.05
CA ASP A 37 4.97 4.31 -12.42
C ASP A 37 6.07 3.55 -13.17
N THR A 38 7.27 3.46 -12.58
CA THR A 38 8.43 2.73 -13.13
C THR A 38 9.04 1.80 -12.09
N VAL A 39 9.51 0.64 -12.52
CA VAL A 39 10.32 -0.29 -11.71
C VAL A 39 11.62 -0.52 -12.45
N GLU A 40 12.72 -0.04 -11.89
CA GLU A 40 14.06 -0.29 -12.41
C GLU A 40 14.61 -1.57 -11.77
N LEU A 41 15.11 -2.48 -12.60
CA LEU A 41 15.76 -3.72 -12.17
C LEU A 41 17.27 -3.59 -12.45
N LEU A 42 18.08 -4.07 -11.52
CA LEU A 42 19.54 -4.13 -11.66
C LEU A 42 19.98 -5.34 -12.50
#